data_AF-A0A958FFQ8-F1
#
_entry.id   AF-A0A958FFQ8-F1
#
_cell.length_a   1.000
_cell.length_b   1.000
_cell.length_c   1.000
_cell.angle_alpha   90.00
_cell.angle_beta   90.00
_cell.angle_gamma   90.00
#
_symmetry.space_group_name_H-M   'P 1'
#
loop_
_entity.id
_entity.type
_entity.pdbx_description
1 polymer ?
#
loop_
_entity_poly.entity_id
_entity_poly.type
_entity_poly.pdbx_seq_one_letter_code
_entity_poly.pdbx_strand_id
1 'polypeptide(L)'
;GEKLFFVNNWEELEARLEQVLSHGLKVILSEMIPGPDTQLASYYTYIDKNGQLLFHFTKRVVRRFPKNNGQGSYHITEWVEEVAEIGKKFFLGVGLRGLGNVEFKKDLRDGQWKIIECNPRFTAAHEQLVRCGMDISLLIYNHLAGRPLP
;
A
#
# COMPACT_ATOMS: atom_id res chain seq x y z
N GLY A 1 -19.72 -5.67 -8.66
CA GLY A 1 -19.21 -6.95 -8.14
C GLY A 1 -18.38 -6.69 -6.91
N GLU A 2 -18.50 -7.53 -5.90
CA GLU A 2 -17.66 -7.48 -4.69
C GLU A 2 -16.28 -8.06 -4.98
N LYS A 3 -15.21 -7.40 -4.50
CA LYS A 3 -13.82 -7.83 -4.71
C LYS A 3 -13.19 -8.47 -3.47
N LEU A 4 -13.86 -8.39 -2.33
CA LEU A 4 -13.39 -8.85 -1.03
C LEU A 4 -14.56 -9.52 -0.31
N PHE A 5 -14.32 -10.70 0.25
CA PHE A 5 -15.29 -11.43 1.03
C PHE A 5 -14.75 -11.59 2.45
N PHE A 6 -15.62 -11.37 3.44
CA PHE A 6 -15.36 -11.76 4.82
C PHE A 6 -16.02 -13.10 5.07
N VAL A 7 -15.25 -14.04 5.61
CA VAL A 7 -15.70 -15.39 5.97
C VAL A 7 -15.29 -15.65 7.42
N ASN A 8 -16.22 -16.18 8.21
CA ASN A 8 -16.05 -16.36 9.66
C ASN A 8 -15.99 -17.84 10.06
N ASN A 9 -16.26 -18.74 9.12
CA ASN A 9 -16.26 -20.19 9.31
C ASN A 9 -15.93 -20.89 7.98
N TRP A 10 -15.82 -22.22 8.04
CA TRP A 10 -15.42 -23.05 6.90
C TRP A 10 -16.50 -23.10 5.82
N GLU A 11 -17.76 -23.14 6.22
CA GLU A 11 -18.91 -23.20 5.34
C GLU A 11 -19.02 -21.94 4.46
N GLU A 12 -18.82 -20.76 5.07
CA GLU A 12 -18.75 -19.48 4.36
C GLU A 12 -17.56 -19.43 3.40
N LEU A 13 -16.40 -19.97 3.81
CA LEU A 13 -15.22 -20.03 2.95
C LEU A 13 -15.48 -20.90 1.71
N GLU A 14 -16.00 -22.11 1.89
CA GLU A 14 -16.31 -23.04 0.79
C GLU A 14 -17.29 -22.42 -0.21
N ALA A 15 -18.38 -21.83 0.27
CA ALA A 15 -19.37 -21.19 -0.59
C ALA A 15 -18.76 -20.04 -1.41
N ARG A 16 -17.89 -19.23 -0.81
CA ARG A 16 -17.20 -18.13 -1.53
C ARG A 16 -16.14 -18.64 -2.48
N LEU A 17 -15.40 -19.69 -2.13
CA LEU A 17 -14.43 -20.30 -3.03
C LEU A 17 -15.11 -20.88 -4.27
N GLU A 18 -16.20 -21.63 -4.10
CA GLU A 18 -16.98 -22.17 -5.22
C GLU A 18 -17.50 -21.04 -6.13
N GLN A 19 -18.05 -19.98 -5.53
CA GLN A 19 -18.50 -18.80 -6.27
C GLN A 19 -17.37 -18.18 -7.10
N VAL A 20 -16.17 -18.00 -6.55
CA VAL A 20 -15.08 -17.33 -7.26
C VAL A 20 -14.42 -18.26 -8.31
N LEU A 21 -14.26 -19.54 -7.98
CA LEU A 21 -13.65 -20.54 -8.86
C LEU A 21 -14.54 -20.88 -10.06
N SER A 22 -15.87 -20.89 -9.89
CA SER A 22 -16.82 -21.05 -11.02
C SER A 22 -16.73 -19.93 -12.07
N HIS A 23 -16.22 -18.76 -11.67
CA HIS A 23 -15.93 -17.65 -12.58
C HIS A 23 -14.49 -17.69 -13.14
N GLY A 24 -13.70 -18.74 -12.85
CA GLY A 24 -12.32 -18.88 -13.32
C GLY A 24 -11.33 -17.89 -12.68
N LEU A 25 -11.68 -17.28 -11.55
CA LEU A 25 -10.87 -16.27 -10.88
C LEU A 25 -9.94 -16.91 -9.84
N LYS A 26 -8.72 -16.36 -9.72
CA LYS A 26 -7.78 -16.71 -8.65
C LYS A 26 -8.07 -15.90 -7.39
N VAL A 27 -7.83 -16.50 -6.25
CA VAL A 27 -8.05 -15.89 -4.93
C VAL A 27 -6.85 -16.09 -4.02
N ILE A 28 -6.73 -15.22 -3.03
CA ILE A 28 -5.80 -15.37 -1.91
C ILE A 28 -6.66 -15.38 -0.65
N LEU A 29 -6.48 -16.41 0.18
CA LEU A 29 -7.03 -16.43 1.53
C LEU A 29 -5.99 -15.81 2.47
N SER A 30 -6.41 -14.81 3.24
CA SER A 30 -5.55 -14.10 4.18
C SER A 30 -6.31 -13.82 5.47
N GLU A 31 -5.61 -13.83 6.61
CA GLU A 31 -6.19 -13.34 7.86
C GLU A 31 -6.51 -11.85 7.77
N MET A 32 -7.60 -11.43 8.41
CA MET A 32 -7.87 -10.01 8.65
C MET A 32 -6.98 -9.52 9.79
N ILE A 33 -6.10 -8.57 9.51
CA ILE A 33 -5.25 -7.98 10.55
C ILE A 33 -6.11 -7.10 11.47
N PRO A 34 -6.19 -7.41 12.78
CA PRO A 34 -7.07 -6.69 13.69
C PRO A 34 -6.58 -5.27 13.98
N GLY A 35 -7.37 -4.51 14.75
CA GLY A 35 -7.02 -3.16 15.18
C GLY A 35 -7.60 -2.05 14.30
N PRO A 36 -7.51 -0.79 14.77
CA PRO A 36 -8.10 0.36 14.09
C PRO A 36 -7.32 0.78 12.83
N ASP A 37 -7.98 1.57 11.98
CA ASP A 37 -7.36 2.17 10.79
C ASP A 37 -6.09 2.96 11.09
N THR A 38 -5.95 3.53 12.29
CA THR A 38 -4.76 4.29 12.73
C THR A 38 -3.48 3.44 12.80
N GLN A 39 -3.60 2.12 12.73
CA GLN A 39 -2.47 1.20 12.60
C GLN A 39 -2.03 0.99 11.15
N LEU A 40 -2.70 1.61 10.17
CA LEU A 40 -2.27 1.59 8.77
C LEU A 40 -1.27 2.72 8.50
N ALA A 41 -0.19 2.34 7.84
CA ALA A 41 0.79 3.26 7.29
C ALA A 41 1.25 2.77 5.93
N SER A 42 1.63 3.69 5.06
CA SER A 42 2.11 3.34 3.71
C SER A 42 3.47 3.95 3.45
N TYR A 43 4.29 3.26 2.67
CA TYR A 43 5.55 3.76 2.13
C TYR A 43 5.41 4.01 0.63
N TYR A 44 6.05 5.09 0.16
CA TYR A 44 6.10 5.49 -1.24
C TYR A 44 7.55 5.76 -1.64
N THR A 45 7.89 5.35 -2.85
CA THR A 45 9.18 5.63 -3.48
C THR A 45 9.11 5.47 -4.99
N TYR A 46 10.16 5.87 -5.69
CA TYR A 46 10.45 5.49 -7.06
C TYR A 46 11.85 4.90 -7.13
N ILE A 47 11.99 3.74 -7.77
CA ILE A 47 13.26 3.04 -7.92
C ILE A 47 13.69 3.11 -9.39
N ASP A 48 14.81 3.78 -9.67
CA ASP A 48 15.33 3.92 -11.03
C ASP A 48 15.87 2.59 -11.58
N LYS A 49 16.25 2.57 -12.86
CA LYS A 49 16.80 1.38 -13.53
C LYS A 49 18.01 0.76 -12.83
N ASN A 50 18.80 1.56 -12.11
CA ASN A 50 20.00 1.14 -11.38
C ASN A 50 19.69 0.67 -9.95
N GLY A 51 18.43 0.77 -9.51
CA GLY A 51 18.04 0.44 -8.14
C GLY A 51 18.14 1.60 -7.16
N GLN A 52 18.41 2.83 -7.63
CA GLN A 52 18.48 4.02 -6.80
C GLN A 52 17.06 4.51 -6.48
N LEU A 53 16.82 4.79 -5.20
CA LEU A 53 15.56 5.39 -4.75
C LEU A 53 15.64 6.90 -4.92
N LEU A 54 14.62 7.50 -5.53
CA LEU A 54 14.59 8.95 -5.75
C LEU A 54 13.97 9.73 -4.60
N PHE A 55 13.07 9.11 -3.84
CA PHE A 55 12.45 9.73 -2.67
C PHE A 55 11.96 8.68 -1.68
N HIS A 56 11.69 9.12 -0.46
CA HIS A 56 11.04 8.35 0.58
C HIS A 56 9.88 9.16 1.13
N PHE A 57 8.73 8.54 1.25
CA PHE A 57 7.57 9.19 1.86
C PHE A 57 6.73 8.16 2.60
N THR A 58 6.24 8.53 3.77
CA THR A 58 5.27 7.74 4.52
C THR A 58 4.06 8.58 4.90
N LYS A 59 2.93 7.89 5.09
CA LYS A 59 1.69 8.48 5.61
C LYS A 59 1.02 7.51 6.56
N ARG A 60 0.08 8.03 7.36
CA ARG A 60 -0.91 7.21 8.07
C ARG A 60 -2.30 7.34 7.45
N VAL A 61 -3.09 6.30 7.63
CA VAL A 61 -4.54 6.36 7.45
C VAL A 61 -5.16 6.60 8.82
N VAL A 62 -5.94 7.67 8.99
CA VAL A 62 -6.61 7.95 10.26
C VAL A 62 -8.02 7.36 10.25
N ARG A 63 -8.66 7.32 9.08
CA ARG A 63 -10.04 6.85 8.92
C ARG A 63 -10.28 6.27 7.54
N ARG A 64 -11.02 5.16 7.49
CA ARG A 64 -11.60 4.60 6.26
C ARG A 64 -13.12 4.61 6.30
N PHE A 65 -13.75 4.50 5.13
CA PHE A 65 -15.19 4.27 5.02
C PHE A 65 -15.49 3.16 4.00
N PRO A 66 -16.21 2.08 4.39
CA PRO A 66 -16.61 1.78 5.77
C PRO A 66 -15.41 1.49 6.69
N LYS A 67 -15.62 1.57 8.01
CA LYS A 67 -14.54 1.49 9.01
C LYS A 67 -13.86 0.12 8.93
N ASN A 68 -12.52 0.10 8.94
CA ASN A 68 -11.69 -1.11 8.88
C ASN A 68 -11.72 -1.94 7.58
N ASN A 69 -12.52 -1.58 6.58
CA ASN A 69 -12.72 -2.42 5.38
C ASN A 69 -13.00 -1.63 4.09
N GLY A 70 -12.92 -0.30 4.12
CA GLY A 70 -13.19 0.54 2.96
C GLY A 70 -11.99 1.36 2.49
N GLN A 71 -12.28 2.42 1.74
CA GLN A 71 -11.27 3.33 1.23
C GLN A 71 -10.87 4.35 2.30
N GLY A 72 -9.62 4.81 2.23
CA GLY A 72 -9.13 5.93 3.04
C GLY A 72 -9.97 7.20 2.82
N SER A 73 -10.57 7.70 3.91
CA SER A 73 -11.34 8.95 3.92
C SER A 73 -10.61 10.07 4.65
N TYR A 74 -9.57 9.76 5.41
CA TYR A 74 -8.69 10.75 6.02
C TYR A 74 -7.28 10.20 6.23
N HIS A 75 -6.29 10.94 5.73
CA HIS A 75 -4.87 10.61 5.81
C HIS A 75 -4.09 11.78 6.40
N ILE A 76 -2.98 11.47 7.05
CA ILE A 76 -2.01 12.46 7.52
C ILE A 76 -0.62 12.08 7.03
N THR A 77 0.22 13.08 6.80
CA THR A 77 1.63 12.88 6.49
C THR A 77 2.37 12.70 7.80
N GLU A 78 3.07 11.58 7.94
CA GLU A 78 3.82 11.23 9.15
C GLU A 78 4.99 10.36 8.72
N TRP A 79 6.20 10.71 9.15
CA TRP A 79 7.37 9.86 8.95
C TRP A 79 7.31 8.65 9.89
N VAL A 80 7.25 7.43 9.34
CA VAL A 80 7.24 6.19 10.12
C VAL A 80 8.44 5.36 9.69
N GLU A 81 9.51 5.44 10.47
CA GLU A 81 10.83 4.87 10.14
C GLU A 81 10.77 3.36 9.85
N GLU A 82 10.17 2.57 10.75
CA GLU A 82 9.98 1.13 10.57
C GLU A 82 9.31 0.79 9.22
N VAL A 83 8.31 1.58 8.83
CA VAL A 83 7.53 1.39 7.58
C VAL A 83 8.36 1.74 6.35
N ALA A 84 9.17 2.79 6.42
CA ALA A 84 10.09 3.15 5.35
C ALA A 84 11.17 2.07 5.15
N GLU A 85 11.72 1.54 6.24
CA GLU A 85 12.74 0.48 6.20
C GLU A 85 12.21 -0.82 5.58
N ILE A 86 11.09 -1.33 6.10
CA ILE A 86 10.50 -2.58 5.59
C ILE A 86 9.96 -2.39 4.17
N GLY A 87 9.42 -1.21 3.83
CA GLY A 87 8.93 -0.89 2.49
C GLY A 87 10.06 -0.84 1.47
N LYS A 88 11.17 -0.18 1.82
CA LYS A 88 12.40 -0.18 1.01
C LYS A 88 12.92 -1.60 0.82
N LYS A 89 13.04 -2.38 1.90
CA LYS A 89 13.52 -3.77 1.86
C LYS A 89 12.64 -4.64 0.97
N PHE A 90 11.32 -4.51 1.10
CA PHE A 90 10.35 -5.23 0.26
C PHE A 90 10.55 -4.92 -1.22
N PHE A 91 10.54 -3.64 -1.61
CA PHE A 91 10.65 -3.27 -3.02
C PHE A 91 11.99 -3.64 -3.66
N LEU A 92 13.09 -3.47 -2.94
CA LEU A 92 14.40 -3.91 -3.43
C LEU A 92 14.47 -5.44 -3.54
N GLY A 93 13.91 -6.16 -2.57
CA GLY A 93 13.89 -7.63 -2.54
C GLY A 93 13.09 -8.24 -3.69
N VAL A 94 11.97 -7.64 -4.08
CA VAL A 94 11.17 -8.09 -5.24
C VAL A 94 11.71 -7.56 -6.57
N GLY A 95 12.75 -6.72 -6.55
CA GLY A 95 13.37 -6.18 -7.76
C GLY A 95 12.53 -5.11 -8.48
N LEU A 96 11.67 -4.37 -7.76
CA LEU A 96 10.84 -3.34 -8.37
C LEU A 96 11.69 -2.26 -9.06
N ARG A 97 11.23 -1.80 -10.23
CA ARG A 97 11.72 -0.64 -10.96
C ARG A 97 10.51 0.21 -11.33
N GLY A 98 10.57 1.51 -11.02
CA GLY A 98 9.45 2.42 -11.15
C GLY A 98 8.84 2.83 -9.80
N LEU A 99 7.61 3.35 -9.86
CA LEU A 99 6.89 3.87 -8.70
C LEU A 99 6.37 2.70 -7.85
N GLY A 100 6.61 2.77 -6.54
CA GLY A 100 6.14 1.80 -5.57
C GLY A 100 5.36 2.48 -4.45
N ASN A 101 4.18 1.94 -4.14
CA ASN A 101 3.46 2.22 -2.92
C ASN A 101 3.07 0.92 -2.23
N VAL A 102 3.42 0.74 -0.97
CA VAL A 102 3.06 -0.44 -0.17
C VAL A 102 2.38 0.03 1.11
N GLU A 103 1.24 -0.58 1.43
CA GLU A 103 0.50 -0.34 2.66
C GLU A 103 0.72 -1.49 3.63
N PHE A 104 0.97 -1.13 4.88
CA PHE A 104 1.12 -2.05 5.99
C PHE A 104 0.10 -1.73 7.07
N LYS A 105 -0.26 -2.74 7.85
CA LYS A 105 -0.96 -2.58 9.12
C LYS A 105 -0.11 -3.16 10.25
N LYS A 106 0.04 -2.41 11.34
CA LYS A 106 0.67 -2.92 12.57
C LYS A 106 -0.32 -3.83 13.28
N ASP A 107 0.03 -5.09 13.42
CA ASP A 107 -0.74 -6.04 14.21
C ASP A 107 -0.36 -5.86 15.68
N LEU A 108 -1.32 -5.46 16.51
CA LEU A 108 -1.07 -5.18 17.92
C LEU A 108 -0.88 -6.45 18.76
N ARG A 109 -1.19 -7.63 18.22
CA ARG A 109 -1.01 -8.92 18.91
C ARG A 109 0.47 -9.29 19.02
N ASP A 110 1.26 -9.00 17.99
CA ASP A 110 2.67 -9.38 17.89
C ASP A 110 3.60 -8.18 17.66
N GLY A 111 3.05 -6.98 17.44
CA GLY A 111 3.80 -5.76 17.18
C GLY A 111 4.36 -5.63 15.76
N GLN A 112 4.07 -6.57 14.86
CA GLN A 112 4.66 -6.62 13.53
C GLN A 112 3.86 -5.84 12.49
N TRP A 113 4.55 -5.25 11.52
CA TRP A 113 3.94 -4.66 10.34
C TRP A 113 3.70 -5.72 9.27
N LYS A 114 2.44 -5.89 8.87
CA LYS A 114 2.01 -6.88 7.86
C LYS A 114 1.56 -6.17 6.59
N ILE A 115 1.98 -6.67 5.43
CA ILE A 115 1.58 -6.11 4.13
C ILE A 115 0.08 -6.30 3.94
N ILE A 116 -0.60 -5.22 3.57
CA ILE A 116 -2.01 -5.23 3.19
C ILE A 116 -2.15 -5.20 1.67
N GLU A 117 -1.48 -4.25 1.02
CA GLU A 117 -1.50 -4.12 -0.43
C GLU A 117 -0.23 -3.46 -0.96
N CYS A 118 0.04 -3.70 -2.25
CA CYS A 118 1.13 -3.07 -2.99
C CYS A 118 0.61 -2.57 -4.34
N ASN A 119 0.87 -1.30 -4.62
CA ASN A 119 0.46 -0.58 -5.82
C ASN A 119 1.71 -0.05 -6.55
N PRO A 120 2.18 -0.72 -7.62
CA PRO A 120 3.31 -0.24 -8.43
C PRO A 120 2.86 0.85 -9.43
N ARG A 121 2.13 1.85 -8.95
CA ARG A 121 1.49 2.91 -9.75
C ARG A 121 1.11 4.10 -8.88
N PHE A 122 0.69 5.20 -9.51
CA PHE A 122 0.07 6.31 -8.80
C PHE A 122 -1.21 5.85 -8.10
N THR A 123 -1.43 6.37 -6.90
CA THR A 123 -2.63 6.14 -6.10
C THR A 123 -3.33 7.46 -5.84
N ALA A 124 -4.60 7.42 -5.40
CA ALA A 124 -5.35 8.63 -5.11
C ALA A 124 -4.67 9.54 -4.06
N ALA A 125 -3.89 8.95 -3.14
CA ALA A 125 -3.12 9.69 -2.15
C ALA A 125 -1.87 10.38 -2.71
N HIS A 126 -1.58 10.27 -4.00
CA HIS A 126 -0.50 11.02 -4.67
C HIS A 126 -0.62 12.53 -4.43
N GLU A 127 -1.84 13.09 -4.50
CA GLU A 127 -2.10 14.52 -4.29
C GLU A 127 -1.64 15.00 -2.91
N GLN A 128 -1.64 14.13 -1.90
CA GLN A 128 -1.11 14.45 -0.57
C GLN A 128 0.40 14.74 -0.62
N LEU A 129 1.16 13.96 -1.40
CA LEU A 129 2.61 14.15 -1.55
C LEU A 129 2.89 15.49 -2.25
N VAL A 130 2.13 15.79 -3.31
CA VAL A 130 2.21 17.07 -4.04
C VAL A 130 1.98 18.24 -3.08
N ARG A 131 0.93 18.19 -2.27
CA ARG A 131 0.60 19.23 -1.28
C ARG A 131 1.59 19.36 -0.13
N CYS A 132 2.37 18.31 0.14
CA CYS A 132 3.50 18.36 1.06
C CYS A 132 4.78 18.93 0.43
N GLY A 133 4.71 19.47 -0.79
CA GLY A 133 5.84 20.05 -1.50
C GLY A 133 6.64 19.05 -2.33
N MET A 134 6.14 17.82 -2.50
CA MET A 134 6.80 16.77 -3.26
C MET A 134 5.94 16.38 -4.46
N ASP A 135 6.05 17.13 -5.56
CA ASP A 135 5.44 16.75 -6.82
C ASP A 135 6.18 15.56 -7.42
N ILE A 136 5.82 14.36 -6.97
CA ILE A 136 6.46 13.12 -7.43
C ILE A 136 6.20 12.85 -8.91
N SER A 137 5.13 13.40 -9.50
CA SER A 137 4.85 13.25 -10.92
C SER A 137 5.87 14.03 -11.74
N LEU A 138 6.10 15.29 -11.36
CA LEU A 138 7.13 16.13 -11.98
C LEU A 138 8.54 15.59 -11.72
N LEU A 139 8.83 15.14 -10.50
CA LEU A 139 10.12 14.54 -10.14
C LEU A 139 10.43 13.31 -10.98
N ILE A 140 9.47 12.37 -11.09
CA ILE A 140 9.64 11.16 -11.90
C ILE A 140 9.77 11.50 -13.38
N TYR A 141 8.93 12.41 -13.88
CA TYR A 141 9.01 12.86 -15.26
C TYR A 141 10.36 13.51 -15.58
N ASN A 142 10.85 14.42 -14.74
CA ASN A 142 12.14 15.09 -14.94
C ASN A 142 13.28 14.07 -14.89
N HIS A 143 13.26 13.13 -13.94
CA HIS A 143 14.23 12.05 -13.89
C HIS A 143 14.27 11.23 -15.19
N LEU A 144 13.10 10.81 -15.68
CA LEU A 144 12.98 10.03 -16.92
C LEU A 144 13.39 10.82 -18.16
N ALA A 145 13.16 12.13 -18.17
CA ALA A 145 13.51 13.03 -19.26
C ALA A 145 14.96 13.56 -19.19
N GLY A 146 15.75 13.18 -18.17
CA GLY A 146 17.10 13.70 -17.96
C GLY A 146 17.15 15.20 -17.63
N ARG A 147 16.09 15.73 -17.02
CA ARG A 147 15.97 17.14 -16.63
C ARG A 147 16.36 17.33 -15.16
N PRO A 148 16.66 18.57 -14.74
CA PRO A 148 16.87 18.88 -13.33
C PRO A 148 15.69 18.43 -12.47
N LEU A 149 15.99 17.84 -11.31
CA LEU A 149 14.96 17.48 -10.33
C LEU A 149 14.43 18.76 -9.64
N PRO A 150 13.12 18.79 -9.32
CA PRO A 150 12.50 19.93 -8.61
C PRO A 150 12.97 20.05 -7.16
#